data_AF-A0A519L4J5-F1
#
_entry.id   AF-A0A519L4J5-F1
#
_cell.length_a   1.000
_cell.length_b   1.000
_cell.length_c   1.000
_cell.angle_alpha   90.00
_cell.angle_beta   90.00
_cell.angle_gamma   90.00
#
_symmetry.space_group_name_H-M   'P 1'
#
loop_
_entity.id
_entity.type
_entity.pdbx_description
1 polymer ?
#
loop_
_entity_poly.entity_id
_entity_poly.type
_entity_poly.pdbx_seq_one_letter_code
_entity_poly.pdbx_strand_id
1 'polypeptide(L)'
;MVLQLARNAIVADQPPEIAVIDRHAARQGQAFRERHGRPAPLAAIAFQQGELEPGDETEIDRLLAGPLGSANVVFICLADDPTSVLMAVALRRGFARLGRLAPPLRLHRHGPHDLTRHLSALTLPDVDLTRISSFGGDAECSLQFLTGDLLDRRARAIHERYLGRTPSGAAVQPSQRPWAQLGQAYRQANRDQADYIPLRLASLAWAERPGRLPAPSLAAGELEAAARNEHRRWAASAELIGWRHGAVRDNARKHHPDLAPYETLSEAAKAKDRAVIGDMIELLAEEGVAVAPLVDVRLTSADPDDVRMKLEAVTLGAARVVTRLETDNQVLALNLARHAHPGLIWRIELDEPLPARLERLDVDARALALDLIERAEQVLVVA
;
A
#
# COMPACT_ATOMS: atom_id res chain seq x y z
N MET A 1 -1.55 11.64 4.93
CA MET A 1 -0.99 11.54 3.57
C MET A 1 0.18 10.57 3.47
N VAL A 2 1.43 10.85 3.92
CA VAL A 2 2.60 9.95 3.69
C VAL A 2 2.40 8.47 4.13
N LEU A 3 1.74 8.22 5.26
CA LEU A 3 1.40 6.84 5.70
C LEU A 3 0.31 6.20 4.82
N GLN A 4 -0.65 6.98 4.32
CA GLN A 4 -1.63 6.53 3.31
C GLN A 4 -0.99 6.32 1.93
N LEU A 5 0.10 7.04 1.60
CA LEU A 5 0.91 6.81 0.40
C LEU A 5 1.65 5.46 0.50
N ALA A 6 2.20 5.15 1.68
CA ALA A 6 2.81 3.85 1.95
C ALA A 6 1.81 2.69 1.80
N ARG A 7 0.51 2.91 2.09
CA ARG A 7 -0.57 1.91 1.93
C ARG A 7 -0.70 1.34 0.53
N ASN A 8 -0.49 2.18 -0.49
CA ASN A 8 -0.71 1.78 -1.88
C ASN A 8 0.61 1.53 -2.64
N ALA A 9 1.76 1.70 -2.00
CA ALA A 9 3.09 1.59 -2.62
C ALA A 9 3.81 0.26 -2.33
N ILE A 10 3.31 -0.56 -1.41
CA ILE A 10 3.95 -1.83 -1.06
C ILE A 10 3.59 -2.88 -2.11
N VAL A 11 4.54 -3.10 -3.02
CA VAL A 11 4.69 -4.33 -3.77
C VAL A 11 5.39 -5.34 -2.84
N ALA A 12 4.89 -6.58 -2.81
CA ALA A 12 5.39 -7.65 -1.93
C ALA A 12 6.94 -7.70 -1.87
N ASP A 13 7.47 -7.91 -0.66
CA ASP A 13 8.87 -8.09 -0.29
C ASP A 13 9.88 -6.96 -0.57
N GLN A 14 9.48 -5.84 -1.16
CA GLN A 14 10.39 -4.70 -1.42
C GLN A 14 9.95 -3.41 -0.71
N PRO A 15 10.89 -2.59 -0.20
CA PRO A 15 10.57 -1.27 0.32
C PRO A 15 9.98 -0.38 -0.80
N PRO A 16 8.95 0.42 -0.53
CA PRO A 16 8.33 1.25 -1.55
C PRO A 16 9.31 2.33 -2.06
N GLU A 17 9.49 2.41 -3.38
CA GLU A 17 10.15 3.55 -4.03
C GLU A 17 9.14 4.68 -4.19
N ILE A 18 9.35 5.77 -3.45
CA ILE A 18 8.42 6.91 -3.42
C ILE A 18 9.08 8.10 -4.09
N ALA A 19 8.45 8.63 -5.14
CA ALA A 19 8.83 9.90 -5.76
C ALA A 19 7.79 10.97 -5.43
N VAL A 20 8.24 12.13 -4.97
CA VAL A 20 7.44 13.34 -4.73
C VAL A 20 7.83 14.37 -5.78
N ILE A 21 6.85 14.85 -6.54
CA ILE A 21 7.06 15.89 -7.55
C ILE A 21 6.32 17.15 -7.12
N ASP A 22 7.01 18.28 -7.18
CA ASP A 22 6.50 19.58 -6.77
C ASP A 22 7.30 20.70 -7.46
N ARG A 23 6.66 21.86 -7.73
CA ARG A 23 7.33 23.07 -8.29
C ARG A 23 8.50 23.55 -7.45
N HIS A 24 8.48 23.21 -6.17
CA HIS A 24 9.48 23.55 -5.18
C HIS A 24 9.99 22.28 -4.49
N ALA A 25 9.99 21.12 -5.15
CA ALA A 25 10.35 19.84 -4.52
C ALA A 25 11.74 19.85 -3.87
N ALA A 26 12.72 20.57 -4.44
CA ALA A 26 14.04 20.69 -3.81
C ALA A 26 13.95 21.39 -2.46
N ARG A 27 13.23 22.52 -2.40
CA ARG A 27 13.00 23.29 -1.17
C ARG A 27 12.13 22.52 -0.17
N GLN A 28 11.05 21.90 -0.63
CA GLN A 28 10.15 21.11 0.22
C GLN A 28 10.84 19.86 0.75
N GLY A 29 11.59 19.16 -0.10
CA GLY A 29 12.39 18.01 0.28
C GLY A 29 13.52 18.37 1.24
N GLN A 30 14.17 19.52 1.05
CA GLN A 30 15.14 20.03 2.01
C GLN A 30 14.48 20.36 3.35
N ALA A 31 13.39 21.13 3.36
CA ALA A 31 12.65 21.47 4.57
C ALA A 31 12.13 20.22 5.29
N PHE A 32 11.65 19.23 4.55
CA PHE A 32 11.23 17.94 5.07
C PHE A 32 12.40 17.20 5.75
N ARG A 33 13.56 17.11 5.08
CA ARG A 33 14.76 16.46 5.63
C ARG A 33 15.36 17.22 6.82
N GLU A 34 15.33 18.55 6.81
CA GLU A 34 15.76 19.38 7.94
C GLU A 34 14.86 19.19 9.17
N ARG A 35 13.54 19.11 8.93
CA ARG A 35 12.55 18.93 9.99
C ARG A 35 12.54 17.53 10.57
N HIS A 36 12.74 16.51 9.74
CA HIS A 36 12.50 15.11 10.11
C HIS A 36 13.74 14.19 10.04
N GLY A 37 14.89 14.67 9.54
CA GLY A 37 16.10 13.88 9.32
C GLY A 37 16.05 13.03 8.03
N ARG A 38 16.84 11.96 7.98
CA ARG A 38 16.82 10.92 6.91
C ARG A 38 16.49 9.52 7.49
N PRO A 39 15.34 9.34 8.18
CA PRO A 39 14.98 8.06 8.75
C PRO A 39 14.67 7.03 7.66
N ALA A 40 15.10 5.77 7.82
CA ALA A 40 14.66 4.68 6.95
C ALA A 40 13.24 4.23 7.37
N PRO A 41 12.26 4.07 6.45
CA PRO A 41 12.36 3.96 4.98
C PRO A 41 12.20 5.29 4.20
N LEU A 42 12.02 6.43 4.89
CA LEU A 42 11.81 7.75 4.25
C LEU A 42 13.05 8.29 3.54
N ALA A 43 14.23 7.72 3.81
CA ALA A 43 15.45 7.99 3.05
C ALA A 43 15.33 7.64 1.55
N ALA A 44 14.41 6.73 1.19
CA ALA A 44 14.11 6.34 -0.19
C ALA A 44 13.14 7.30 -0.90
N ILE A 45 12.64 8.36 -0.24
CA ILE A 45 11.79 9.35 -0.89
C ILE A 45 12.65 10.23 -1.80
N ALA A 46 12.49 10.07 -3.09
CA ALA A 46 13.04 10.95 -4.10
C ALA A 46 12.16 12.21 -4.21
N PHE A 47 12.78 13.39 -4.17
CA PHE A 47 12.10 14.66 -4.42
C PHE A 47 12.59 15.18 -5.77
N GLN A 48 11.67 15.35 -6.71
CA GLN A 48 11.97 15.76 -8.08
C GLN A 48 11.22 17.06 -8.39
N GLN A 49 11.94 18.09 -8.82
CA GLN A 49 11.33 19.39 -9.11
C GLN A 49 10.84 19.45 -10.55
N GLY A 50 9.66 20.02 -10.77
CA GLY A 50 9.10 20.33 -12.09
C GLY A 50 8.03 21.41 -12.00
N GLU A 51 7.88 22.21 -13.05
CA GLU A 51 6.79 23.16 -13.28
C GLU A 51 5.41 22.48 -13.29
N LEU A 52 5.37 21.17 -13.55
CA LEU A 52 4.16 20.33 -13.47
C LEU A 52 3.06 20.84 -14.41
N GLU A 53 3.44 21.26 -15.60
CA GLU A 53 2.51 21.71 -16.64
C GLU A 53 2.14 20.50 -17.53
N PRO A 54 0.88 20.00 -17.48
CA PRO A 54 0.51 18.78 -18.21
C PRO A 54 0.72 18.82 -19.73
N GLY A 55 0.80 20.01 -20.31
CA GLY A 55 1.00 20.20 -21.76
C GLY A 55 2.46 20.23 -22.20
N ASP A 56 3.43 20.29 -21.28
CA ASP A 56 4.85 20.34 -21.63
C ASP A 56 5.44 18.94 -21.74
N GLU A 57 5.45 18.40 -22.95
CA GLU A 57 6.01 17.08 -23.23
C GLU A 57 7.51 16.96 -22.91
N THR A 58 8.27 18.05 -23.00
CA THR A 58 9.71 18.05 -22.69
C THR A 58 9.92 17.94 -21.18
N GLU A 59 9.05 18.59 -20.41
CA GLU A 59 9.01 18.42 -18.97
C GLU A 59 8.64 16.99 -18.57
N ILE A 60 7.61 16.41 -19.18
CA ILE A 60 7.20 15.03 -18.90
C ILE A 60 8.35 14.05 -19.13
N ASP A 61 9.05 14.17 -20.26
CA ASP A 61 10.19 13.29 -20.56
C ASP A 61 11.33 13.47 -19.54
N ARG A 62 11.58 14.71 -19.10
CA ARG A 62 12.55 15.00 -18.05
C ARG A 62 12.14 14.39 -16.71
N LEU A 63 10.85 14.45 -16.38
CA LEU A 63 10.31 13.82 -15.16
C LEU A 63 10.53 12.31 -15.21
N LEU A 64 10.18 11.67 -16.33
CA LEU A 64 10.30 10.22 -16.54
C LEU A 64 11.74 9.71 -16.67
N ALA A 65 12.69 10.56 -17.06
CA ALA A 65 14.11 10.25 -17.03
C ALA A 65 14.70 10.27 -15.60
N GLY A 66 13.98 10.84 -14.63
CA GLY A 66 14.37 10.89 -13.23
C GLY A 66 13.70 9.82 -12.35
N PRO A 67 13.69 10.01 -11.03
CA PRO A 67 13.12 9.03 -10.07
C PRO A 67 11.66 8.65 -10.31
N LEU A 68 10.85 9.54 -10.90
CA LEU A 68 9.48 9.20 -11.29
C LEU A 68 9.44 8.00 -12.25
N GLY A 69 10.43 7.91 -13.14
CA GLY A 69 10.51 6.85 -14.14
C GLY A 69 10.54 5.47 -13.52
N SER A 70 11.25 5.26 -12.41
CA SER A 70 11.37 3.93 -11.78
C SER A 70 10.28 3.65 -10.74
N ALA A 71 9.37 4.60 -10.49
CA ALA A 71 8.37 4.46 -9.43
C ALA A 71 7.38 3.32 -9.70
N ASN A 72 7.11 2.51 -8.68
CA ASN A 72 6.15 1.40 -8.75
C ASN A 72 4.69 1.86 -8.59
N VAL A 73 4.49 3.07 -8.06
CA VAL A 73 3.20 3.79 -7.98
C VAL A 73 3.49 5.29 -8.01
N VAL A 74 2.59 6.08 -8.60
CA VAL A 74 2.71 7.54 -8.63
C VAL A 74 1.48 8.16 -8.01
N PHE A 75 1.68 9.11 -7.11
CA PHE A 75 0.61 9.92 -6.54
C PHE A 75 0.68 11.34 -7.10
N ILE A 76 -0.42 11.81 -7.64
CA ILE A 76 -0.57 13.12 -8.26
C ILE A 76 -1.44 13.96 -7.33
N CYS A 77 -0.81 14.89 -6.62
CA CYS A 77 -1.45 15.76 -5.63
C CYS A 77 -1.38 17.22 -6.06
N LEU A 78 -1.87 17.54 -7.27
CA LEU A 78 -1.86 18.91 -7.79
C LEU A 78 -3.01 19.72 -7.19
N ALA A 79 -3.07 21.02 -7.52
CA ALA A 79 -3.97 21.97 -6.87
C ALA A 79 -5.47 21.67 -7.06
N ASP A 80 -5.83 20.93 -8.10
CA ASP A 80 -7.21 20.60 -8.45
C ASP A 80 -7.31 19.28 -9.25
N ASP A 81 -8.54 18.74 -9.31
CA ASP A 81 -8.82 17.45 -9.97
C ASP A 81 -8.57 17.51 -11.50
N PRO A 82 -9.04 18.53 -12.25
CA PRO A 82 -8.75 18.63 -13.69
C PRO A 82 -7.26 18.63 -14.04
N THR A 83 -6.45 19.41 -13.32
CA THR A 83 -5.00 19.47 -13.54
C THR A 83 -4.33 18.15 -13.22
N SER A 84 -4.77 17.48 -12.14
CA SER A 84 -4.29 16.15 -11.77
C SER A 84 -4.60 15.10 -12.83
N VAL A 85 -5.80 15.16 -13.43
CA VAL A 85 -6.20 14.30 -14.56
C VAL A 85 -5.33 14.56 -15.79
N LEU A 86 -5.16 15.82 -16.18
CA LEU A 86 -4.34 16.17 -17.34
C LEU A 86 -2.89 15.71 -17.15
N MET A 87 -2.32 15.90 -15.96
CA MET A 87 -0.98 15.41 -15.62
C MET A 87 -0.90 13.89 -15.73
N ALA A 88 -1.92 13.17 -15.24
CA ALA A 88 -1.97 11.72 -15.33
C ALA A 88 -1.96 11.23 -16.78
N VAL A 89 -2.74 11.87 -17.65
CA VAL A 89 -2.77 11.59 -19.10
C VAL A 89 -1.42 11.90 -19.75
N ALA A 90 -0.80 13.03 -19.39
CA ALA A 90 0.50 13.44 -19.93
C ALA A 90 1.62 12.45 -19.54
N LEU A 91 1.67 12.04 -18.27
CA LEU A 91 2.61 11.03 -17.79
C LEU A 91 2.39 9.70 -18.51
N ARG A 92 1.13 9.28 -18.70
CA ARG A 92 0.79 8.06 -19.45
C ARG A 92 1.32 8.10 -20.89
N ARG A 93 1.10 9.21 -21.60
CA ARG A 93 1.68 9.42 -22.94
C ARG A 93 3.19 9.34 -22.91
N GLY A 94 3.83 9.98 -21.95
CA GLY A 94 5.29 9.92 -21.79
C GLY A 94 5.80 8.49 -21.60
N PHE A 95 5.18 7.71 -20.69
CA PHE A 95 5.53 6.29 -20.50
C PHE A 95 5.34 5.48 -21.80
N ALA A 96 4.23 5.67 -22.50
CA ALA A 96 3.96 5.00 -23.77
C ALA A 96 5.00 5.33 -24.85
N ARG A 97 5.38 6.61 -25.00
CA ARG A 97 6.45 7.03 -25.93
C ARG A 97 7.79 6.37 -25.63
N LEU A 98 8.10 6.14 -24.36
CA LEU A 98 9.31 5.46 -23.92
C LEU A 98 9.23 3.93 -24.05
N GLY A 99 8.09 3.38 -24.49
CA GLY A 99 7.85 1.93 -24.56
C GLY A 99 7.75 1.27 -23.18
N ARG A 100 7.35 2.02 -22.16
CA ARG A 100 7.31 1.58 -20.76
C ARG A 100 5.87 1.51 -20.27
N LEU A 101 5.55 0.48 -19.48
CA LEU A 101 4.26 0.40 -18.81
C LEU A 101 4.22 1.46 -17.71
N ALA A 102 3.22 2.35 -17.77
CA ALA A 102 3.02 3.31 -16.70
C ALA A 102 2.56 2.61 -15.40
N PRO A 103 3.11 2.96 -14.24
CA PRO A 103 2.63 2.47 -12.95
C PRO A 103 1.19 2.94 -12.70
N PRO A 104 0.51 2.38 -11.68
CA PRO A 104 -0.73 2.96 -11.19
C PRO A 104 -0.53 4.44 -10.83
N LEU A 105 -1.41 5.30 -11.36
CA LEU A 105 -1.45 6.72 -11.04
C LEU A 105 -2.63 6.97 -10.09
N ARG A 106 -2.35 7.55 -8.93
CA ARG A 106 -3.33 7.84 -7.87
C ARG A 106 -3.51 9.34 -7.72
N LEU A 107 -4.70 9.86 -8.00
CA LEU A 107 -4.98 11.30 -8.02
C LEU A 107 -5.64 11.71 -6.72
N HIS A 108 -5.10 12.73 -6.05
CA HIS A 108 -5.73 13.29 -4.86
C HIS A 108 -7.03 13.98 -5.26
N ARG A 109 -8.15 13.58 -4.65
CA ARG A 109 -9.45 14.18 -4.93
C ARG A 109 -9.66 15.44 -4.09
N HIS A 110 -10.09 16.53 -4.74
CA HIS A 110 -10.42 17.80 -4.08
C HIS A 110 -11.92 18.05 -4.02
N GLY A 111 -12.70 17.48 -4.94
CA GLY A 111 -14.16 17.62 -4.97
C GLY A 111 -14.94 16.36 -4.57
N PRO A 112 -16.28 16.47 -4.40
CA PRO A 112 -17.14 15.31 -4.14
C PRO A 112 -17.24 14.36 -5.35
N HIS A 113 -16.94 14.86 -6.54
CA HIS A 113 -17.01 14.10 -7.78
C HIS A 113 -15.67 13.45 -8.12
N ASP A 114 -15.71 12.15 -8.38
CA ASP A 114 -14.55 11.39 -8.82
C ASP A 114 -14.38 11.50 -10.33
N LEU A 115 -13.57 12.45 -10.79
CA LEU A 115 -13.30 12.61 -12.23
C LEU A 115 -12.66 11.37 -12.85
N THR A 116 -11.99 10.51 -12.05
CA THR A 116 -11.35 9.29 -12.57
C THR A 116 -12.36 8.22 -13.01
N ARG A 117 -13.59 8.23 -12.48
CA ARG A 117 -14.65 7.26 -12.86
C ARG A 117 -15.08 7.35 -14.32
N HIS A 118 -14.86 8.52 -14.94
CA HIS A 118 -15.25 8.75 -16.32
C HIS A 118 -14.09 8.57 -17.30
N LEU A 119 -12.85 8.46 -16.81
CA LEU A 119 -11.66 8.34 -17.65
C LEU A 119 -11.63 7.04 -18.44
N SER A 120 -12.07 5.93 -17.84
CA SER A 120 -12.14 4.64 -18.53
C SER A 120 -13.15 4.61 -19.68
N ALA A 121 -14.08 5.58 -19.73
CA ALA A 121 -15.02 5.73 -20.84
C ALA A 121 -14.48 6.65 -21.95
N LEU A 122 -13.37 7.36 -21.71
CA LEU A 122 -12.73 8.20 -22.73
C LEU A 122 -11.81 7.35 -23.58
N THR A 123 -12.01 7.40 -24.90
CA THR A 123 -11.11 6.78 -25.86
C THR A 123 -10.09 7.82 -26.31
N LEU A 124 -8.89 7.76 -25.74
CA LEU A 124 -7.72 8.48 -26.26
C LEU A 124 -6.85 7.50 -27.04
N PRO A 125 -6.55 7.77 -28.33
CA PRO A 125 -5.59 6.96 -29.08
C PRO A 125 -4.25 6.91 -28.33
N ASP A 126 -3.68 5.70 -28.22
CA ASP A 126 -2.34 5.45 -27.68
C ASP A 126 -2.14 5.78 -26.19
N VAL A 127 -3.22 5.94 -25.40
CA VAL A 127 -3.15 6.22 -23.96
C VAL A 127 -4.11 5.34 -23.16
N ASP A 128 -3.55 4.42 -22.37
CA ASP A 128 -4.31 3.65 -21.39
C ASP A 128 -4.62 4.49 -20.14
N LEU A 129 -5.91 4.74 -19.89
CA LEU A 129 -6.42 5.51 -18.75
C LEU A 129 -6.93 4.64 -17.59
N THR A 130 -6.93 3.31 -17.73
CA THR A 130 -7.60 2.39 -16.80
C THR A 130 -6.95 2.29 -15.43
N ARG A 131 -5.63 2.52 -15.33
CA ARG A 131 -4.89 2.55 -14.06
C ARG A 131 -4.63 3.95 -13.52
N ILE A 132 -5.54 4.87 -13.85
CA ILE A 132 -5.71 6.15 -13.18
C ILE A 132 -6.90 6.01 -12.22
N SER A 133 -6.66 6.12 -10.92
CA SER A 133 -7.74 6.17 -9.94
C SER A 133 -7.56 7.33 -8.99
N SER A 134 -8.64 7.78 -8.36
CA SER A 134 -8.53 8.75 -7.29
C SER A 134 -8.27 8.09 -5.93
N PHE A 135 -7.79 8.89 -4.98
CA PHE A 135 -7.74 8.59 -3.56
C PHE A 135 -8.17 9.84 -2.78
N GLY A 136 -8.60 9.68 -1.52
CA GLY A 136 -9.00 10.83 -0.68
C GLY A 136 -10.40 11.38 -0.95
N GLY A 137 -11.34 10.57 -1.47
CA GLY A 137 -12.73 11.01 -1.74
C GLY A 137 -13.82 10.19 -1.06
N ASP A 138 -15.07 10.65 -1.14
CA ASP A 138 -16.26 10.25 -0.35
C ASP A 138 -16.63 8.76 -0.20
N ALA A 139 -15.98 7.80 -0.86
CA ALA A 139 -16.06 6.40 -0.42
C ALA A 139 -15.37 6.18 0.95
N GLU A 140 -14.49 7.12 1.30
CA GLU A 140 -13.96 7.40 2.63
C GLU A 140 -14.91 8.34 3.44
N CYS A 141 -16.14 8.57 2.99
CA CYS A 141 -17.22 9.17 3.78
C CYS A 141 -18.20 8.12 4.30
N SER A 142 -17.70 6.92 4.64
CA SER A 142 -18.44 6.12 5.62
C SER A 142 -18.48 6.92 6.93
N LEU A 143 -19.60 6.85 7.66
CA LEU A 143 -19.73 7.47 8.99
C LEU A 143 -18.49 7.13 9.84
N GLN A 144 -17.98 5.91 9.69
CA GLN A 144 -16.79 5.35 10.34
C GLN A 144 -15.46 6.04 9.98
N PHE A 145 -15.30 6.58 8.78
CA PHE A 145 -14.11 7.34 8.35
C PHE A 145 -14.28 8.85 8.65
N LEU A 146 -15.51 9.38 8.54
CA LEU A 146 -15.86 10.76 8.93
C LEU A 146 -15.77 11.01 10.44
N THR A 147 -16.21 10.05 11.26
CA THR A 147 -16.07 10.12 12.72
C THR A 147 -14.72 9.57 13.19
N GLY A 148 -14.06 8.76 12.38
CA GLY A 148 -12.89 7.98 12.77
C GLY A 148 -13.22 6.91 13.82
N ASP A 149 -14.50 6.60 14.08
CA ASP A 149 -14.89 5.78 15.25
C ASP A 149 -14.28 4.39 15.24
N LEU A 150 -14.12 3.74 14.08
CA LEU A 150 -13.43 2.44 14.03
C LEU A 150 -11.94 2.59 14.31
N LEU A 151 -11.30 3.59 13.71
CA LEU A 151 -9.88 3.84 13.90
C LEU A 151 -9.60 4.15 15.38
N ASP A 152 -10.44 4.98 15.99
CA ASP A 152 -10.35 5.36 17.40
C ASP A 152 -10.66 4.17 18.34
N ARG A 153 -11.62 3.31 17.99
CA ARG A 153 -11.90 2.06 18.71
C ARG A 153 -10.72 1.10 18.65
N ARG A 154 -10.18 0.84 17.45
CA ARG A 154 -9.00 -0.01 17.26
C ARG A 154 -7.79 0.57 18.01
N ALA A 155 -7.56 1.87 17.93
CA ALA A 155 -6.48 2.55 18.64
C ALA A 155 -6.60 2.44 20.17
N ARG A 156 -7.82 2.53 20.71
CA ARG A 156 -8.10 2.30 22.15
C ARG A 156 -7.78 0.86 22.55
N ALA A 157 -8.29 -0.11 21.79
CA ALA A 157 -8.05 -1.53 22.07
C ALA A 157 -6.56 -1.90 22.03
N ILE A 158 -5.83 -1.37 21.04
CA ILE A 158 -4.37 -1.48 20.95
C ILE A 158 -3.70 -0.92 22.22
N HIS A 159 -4.08 0.28 22.64
CA HIS A 159 -3.53 0.91 23.84
C HIS A 159 -3.83 0.12 25.11
N GLU A 160 -5.04 -0.41 25.23
CA GLU A 160 -5.45 -1.25 26.36
C GLU A 160 -4.61 -2.54 26.44
N ARG A 161 -4.35 -3.20 25.31
CA ARG A 161 -3.46 -4.38 25.28
C ARG A 161 -2.01 -4.02 25.64
N TYR A 162 -1.52 -2.83 25.27
CA TYR A 162 -0.21 -2.31 25.70
C TYR A 162 -0.14 -2.11 27.23
N LEU A 163 -1.20 -1.55 27.82
CA LEU A 163 -1.28 -1.40 29.28
C LEU A 163 -1.30 -2.76 29.99
N GLY A 164 -2.03 -3.74 29.44
CA GLY A 164 -2.09 -5.10 30.00
C GLY A 164 -0.75 -5.84 30.04
N ARG A 165 0.19 -5.49 29.15
CA ARG A 165 1.57 -6.04 29.10
C ARG A 165 2.59 -5.22 29.89
N THR A 166 2.20 -4.07 30.41
CA THR A 166 3.11 -3.20 31.15
C THR A 166 3.27 -3.72 32.58
N PRO A 167 4.50 -4.00 33.06
CA PRO A 167 4.73 -4.46 34.43
C PRO A 167 4.22 -3.45 35.46
N SER A 168 3.47 -3.93 36.46
CA SER A 168 3.10 -3.13 37.62
C SER A 168 4.31 -2.93 38.54
N GLY A 169 4.61 -1.68 38.93
CA GLY A 169 5.62 -1.37 39.95
C GLY A 169 6.70 -0.33 39.55
N ALA A 170 6.77 0.08 38.28
CA ALA A 170 7.63 1.19 37.85
C ALA A 170 6.87 2.53 37.85
N ALA A 171 7.61 3.65 37.83
CA ALA A 171 7.02 4.97 37.64
C ALA A 171 6.22 5.01 36.33
N VAL A 172 4.95 5.43 36.43
CA VAL A 172 4.02 5.48 35.29
C VAL A 172 4.52 6.45 34.24
N GLN A 173 4.87 5.93 33.07
CA GLN A 173 5.29 6.71 31.92
C GLN A 173 4.10 7.49 31.33
N PRO A 174 4.32 8.63 30.65
CA PRO A 174 3.23 9.36 29.99
C PRO A 174 2.45 8.51 28.97
N SER A 175 3.10 7.52 28.34
CA SER A 175 2.47 6.55 27.45
C SER A 175 1.61 5.51 28.15
N GLN A 176 1.69 5.38 29.49
CA GLN A 176 0.98 4.38 30.28
C GLN A 176 -0.28 4.94 30.96
N ARG A 177 -0.66 6.18 30.64
CA ARG A 177 -1.88 6.79 31.16
C ARG A 177 -3.12 6.14 30.53
N PRO A 178 -4.27 6.08 31.24
CA PRO A 178 -5.53 5.66 30.66
C PRO A 178 -5.88 6.49 29.43
N TRP A 179 -6.60 5.92 28.46
CA TRP A 179 -6.89 6.58 27.18
C TRP A 179 -7.44 8.01 27.34
N ALA A 180 -8.35 8.23 28.28
CA ALA A 180 -8.95 9.54 28.58
C ALA A 180 -7.93 10.62 28.99
N GLN A 181 -6.79 10.23 29.57
CA GLN A 181 -5.70 11.11 30.02
C GLN A 181 -4.43 10.98 29.16
N LEU A 182 -4.48 10.15 28.12
CA LEU A 182 -3.37 9.90 27.21
C LEU A 182 -3.14 11.13 26.32
N GLY A 183 -1.89 11.59 26.25
CA GLY A 183 -1.51 12.73 25.41
C GLY A 183 -1.78 12.48 23.93
N GLN A 184 -2.09 13.54 23.16
CA GLN A 184 -2.49 13.41 21.75
C GLN A 184 -1.45 12.69 20.88
N ALA A 185 -0.15 12.92 21.12
CA ALA A 185 0.91 12.23 20.39
C ALA A 185 0.86 10.70 20.57
N TYR A 186 0.53 10.22 21.77
CA TYR A 186 0.40 8.79 22.05
C TYR A 186 -0.91 8.22 21.50
N ARG A 187 -2.02 8.98 21.55
CA ARG A 187 -3.27 8.58 20.87
C ARG A 187 -3.03 8.45 19.36
N GLN A 188 -2.34 9.41 18.76
CA GLN A 188 -1.99 9.38 17.34
C GLN A 188 -1.11 8.17 17.01
N ALA A 189 -0.11 7.85 17.84
CA ALA A 189 0.72 6.67 17.61
C ALA A 189 -0.08 5.35 17.57
N ASN A 190 -1.12 5.22 18.41
CA ASN A 190 -2.03 4.07 18.38
C ASN A 190 -2.96 4.08 17.15
N ARG A 191 -3.40 5.26 16.70
CA ARG A 191 -4.16 5.41 15.45
C ARG A 191 -3.30 5.04 14.25
N ASP A 192 -2.05 5.51 14.19
CA ASP A 192 -1.11 5.18 13.12
C ASP A 192 -0.87 3.67 13.05
N GLN A 193 -0.88 2.99 14.20
CA GLN A 193 -0.77 1.52 14.27
C GLN A 193 -2.04 0.83 13.76
N ALA A 194 -3.22 1.31 14.15
CA ALA A 194 -4.50 0.80 13.67
C ALA A 194 -4.68 1.02 12.15
N ASP A 195 -4.25 2.18 11.64
CA ASP A 195 -4.28 2.53 10.21
C ASP A 195 -3.34 1.64 9.39
N TYR A 196 -2.29 1.09 10.01
CA TYR A 196 -1.33 0.22 9.37
C TYR A 196 -1.79 -1.24 9.19
N ILE A 197 -2.90 -1.65 9.82
CA ILE A 197 -3.39 -3.04 9.78
C ILE A 197 -3.49 -3.60 8.34
N PRO A 198 -4.12 -2.91 7.37
CA PRO A 198 -4.22 -3.43 6.01
C PRO A 198 -2.86 -3.66 5.33
N LEU A 199 -1.87 -2.80 5.59
CA LEU A 199 -0.53 -2.94 5.04
C LEU A 199 0.17 -4.15 5.62
N ARG A 200 -0.01 -4.37 6.92
CA ARG A 200 0.58 -5.51 7.58
C ARG A 200 0.02 -6.82 7.03
N LEU A 201 -1.31 -6.90 6.83
CA LEU A 201 -1.94 -8.05 6.18
C LEU A 201 -1.38 -8.25 4.77
N ALA A 202 -1.29 -7.18 3.96
CA ALA A 202 -0.71 -7.26 2.63
C ALA A 202 0.75 -7.76 2.64
N SER A 203 1.57 -7.32 3.59
CA SER A 203 2.97 -7.76 3.75
C SER A 203 3.10 -9.23 4.14
N LEU A 204 2.06 -9.81 4.74
CA LEU A 204 1.97 -11.24 5.06
C LEU A 204 1.32 -12.04 3.93
N ALA A 205 0.97 -11.39 2.82
CA ALA A 205 0.09 -11.93 1.79
C ALA A 205 -1.21 -12.48 2.39
N TRP A 206 -1.82 -11.76 3.33
CA TRP A 206 -3.11 -12.10 3.95
C TRP A 206 -4.19 -11.09 3.57
N ALA A 207 -5.45 -11.49 3.69
CA ALA A 207 -6.60 -10.60 3.55
C ALA A 207 -7.65 -10.84 4.64
N GLU A 208 -8.46 -9.80 4.85
CA GLU A 208 -9.61 -9.82 5.77
C GLU A 208 -10.77 -10.62 5.16
N ARG A 209 -11.54 -11.29 6.02
CA ARG A 209 -12.72 -12.06 5.66
C ARG A 209 -13.83 -11.83 6.68
N PRO A 210 -15.10 -11.72 6.28
CA PRO A 210 -16.20 -11.72 7.23
C PRO A 210 -16.24 -13.03 8.04
N GLY A 211 -16.40 -12.93 9.36
CA GLY A 211 -16.58 -14.07 10.26
C GLY A 211 -15.47 -14.22 11.30
N ARG A 212 -15.45 -15.37 11.98
CA ARG A 212 -14.51 -15.67 13.08
C ARG A 212 -13.79 -16.99 12.85
N LEU A 213 -13.17 -17.12 11.68
CA LEU A 213 -12.29 -18.26 11.40
C LEU A 213 -10.98 -18.11 12.20
N PRO A 214 -10.36 -19.24 12.62
CA PRO A 214 -9.03 -19.20 13.20
C PRO A 214 -8.05 -18.53 12.24
N ALA A 215 -7.21 -17.66 12.78
CA ALA A 215 -6.15 -17.05 11.98
C ALA A 215 -5.10 -18.09 11.57
N PRO A 216 -4.40 -17.87 10.45
CA PRO A 216 -3.33 -18.75 10.01
C PRO A 216 -2.16 -18.69 10.99
N SER A 217 -1.47 -19.81 11.16
CA SER A 217 -0.22 -19.83 11.90
C SER A 217 0.88 -19.15 11.10
N LEU A 218 1.62 -18.24 11.73
CA LEU A 218 2.86 -17.68 11.18
C LEU A 218 4.03 -18.59 11.54
N ALA A 219 4.85 -18.94 10.55
CA ALA A 219 6.16 -19.52 10.83
C ALA A 219 7.02 -18.49 11.59
N ALA A 220 7.98 -18.98 12.38
CA ALA A 220 8.84 -18.11 13.19
C ALA A 220 9.54 -17.02 12.36
N GLY A 221 10.02 -17.37 11.15
CA GLY A 221 10.65 -16.40 10.24
C GLY A 221 9.70 -15.31 9.72
N GLU A 222 8.45 -15.68 9.42
CA GLU A 222 7.43 -14.73 8.96
C GLU A 222 7.03 -13.77 10.08
N LEU A 223 6.89 -14.28 11.31
CA LEU A 223 6.64 -13.48 12.50
C LEU A 223 7.77 -12.48 12.75
N GLU A 224 9.04 -12.90 12.63
CA GLU A 224 10.19 -12.00 12.75
C GLU A 224 10.22 -10.92 11.66
N ALA A 225 9.89 -11.28 10.42
CA ALA A 225 9.83 -10.32 9.32
C ALA A 225 8.73 -9.27 9.56
N ALA A 226 7.56 -9.71 10.01
CA ALA A 226 6.44 -8.83 10.35
C ALA A 226 6.76 -7.92 11.55
N ALA A 227 7.38 -8.46 12.60
CA ALA A 227 7.83 -7.70 13.77
C ALA A 227 8.88 -6.64 13.39
N ARG A 228 9.86 -7.00 12.55
CA ARG A 228 10.83 -6.05 12.00
C ARG A 228 10.18 -4.91 11.23
N ASN A 229 9.15 -5.21 10.43
CA ASN A 229 8.42 -4.19 9.68
C ASN A 229 7.61 -3.28 10.60
N GLU A 230 7.03 -3.84 11.67
CA GLU A 230 6.38 -3.04 12.70
C GLU A 230 7.36 -2.10 13.41
N HIS A 231 8.55 -2.59 13.76
CA HIS A 231 9.58 -1.76 14.36
C HIS A 231 9.98 -0.59 13.46
N ARG A 232 10.19 -0.85 12.15
CA ARG A 232 10.48 0.18 11.16
C ARG A 232 9.38 1.23 11.08
N ARG A 233 8.11 0.81 11.07
CA ARG A 233 6.96 1.72 11.08
C ARG A 233 6.95 2.59 12.33
N TRP A 234 7.09 1.98 13.51
CA TRP A 234 7.14 2.72 14.78
C TRP A 234 8.30 3.70 14.83
N ALA A 235 9.51 3.26 14.43
CA ALA A 235 10.71 4.09 14.42
C ALA A 235 10.51 5.31 13.50
N ALA A 236 10.00 5.09 12.28
CA ALA A 236 9.71 6.16 11.33
C ALA A 236 8.68 7.17 11.90
N SER A 237 7.59 6.70 12.52
CA SER A 237 6.61 7.58 13.17
C SER A 237 7.22 8.38 14.33
N ALA A 238 8.07 7.78 15.15
CA ALA A 238 8.74 8.45 16.26
C ALA A 238 9.75 9.49 15.76
N GLU A 239 10.56 9.17 14.77
CA GLU A 239 11.53 10.09 14.17
C GLU A 239 10.85 11.28 13.48
N LEU A 240 9.72 11.04 12.79
CA LEU A 240 8.91 12.11 12.18
C LEU A 240 8.44 13.15 13.20
N ILE A 241 8.15 12.75 14.44
CA ILE A 241 7.76 13.69 15.50
C ILE A 241 8.94 14.16 16.36
N GLY A 242 10.17 13.92 15.89
CA GLY A 242 11.42 14.46 16.42
C GLY A 242 12.09 13.60 17.49
N TRP A 243 11.72 12.32 17.64
CA TRP A 243 12.51 11.40 18.45
C TRP A 243 13.81 11.01 17.76
N ARG A 244 14.84 10.71 18.55
CA ARG A 244 16.16 10.28 18.07
C ARG A 244 16.69 9.14 18.92
N HIS A 245 17.61 8.38 18.36
CA HIS A 245 18.36 7.38 19.13
C HIS A 245 19.10 8.02 20.32
N GLY A 246 19.05 7.36 21.46
CA GLY A 246 19.92 7.68 22.59
C GLY A 246 19.95 6.52 23.60
N ALA A 247 21.11 6.27 24.20
CA ALA A 247 21.35 5.10 25.06
C ALA A 247 20.37 4.97 26.24
N VAL A 248 19.79 6.10 26.69
CA VAL A 248 18.79 6.15 27.76
C VAL A 248 17.59 6.94 27.26
N ARG A 249 16.39 6.51 27.64
CA ARG A 249 15.16 7.21 27.32
C ARG A 249 15.12 8.58 28.01
N ASP A 250 14.96 9.63 27.23
CA ASP A 250 14.82 11.01 27.69
C ASP A 250 13.64 11.66 26.95
N ASN A 251 12.50 11.81 27.63
CA ASN A 251 11.30 12.37 27.01
C ASN A 251 11.45 13.87 26.71
N ALA A 252 12.25 14.61 27.48
CA ALA A 252 12.43 16.06 27.30
C ALA A 252 13.28 16.34 26.06
N ARG A 253 14.32 15.54 25.84
CA ARG A 253 15.18 15.61 24.64
C ARG A 253 14.68 14.75 23.48
N LYS A 254 13.59 13.99 23.68
CA LYS A 254 13.05 13.00 22.76
C LYS A 254 14.08 11.94 22.33
N HIS A 255 14.82 11.38 23.28
CA HIS A 255 15.71 10.25 23.03
C HIS A 255 15.04 8.92 23.38
N HIS A 256 15.21 7.92 22.53
CA HIS A 256 14.73 6.56 22.76
C HIS A 256 15.83 5.52 22.47
N PRO A 257 16.06 4.53 23.37
CA PRO A 257 17.07 3.50 23.15
C PRO A 257 16.70 2.56 22.00
N ASP A 258 15.41 2.22 21.89
CA ASP A 258 14.95 1.30 20.83
C ASP A 258 14.91 1.96 19.43
N LEU A 259 15.25 3.25 19.26
CA LEU A 259 15.46 3.85 17.93
C LEU A 259 16.79 3.40 17.32
N ALA A 260 16.94 2.09 17.15
CA ALA A 260 18.11 1.40 16.64
C ALA A 260 17.67 0.31 15.64
N PRO A 261 18.59 -0.26 14.83
CA PRO A 261 18.27 -1.37 13.94
C PRO A 261 17.66 -2.56 14.71
N TYR A 262 16.62 -3.18 14.14
CA TYR A 262 15.85 -4.24 14.80
C TYR A 262 16.71 -5.39 15.32
N GLU A 263 17.76 -5.76 14.58
CA GLU A 263 18.71 -6.82 14.92
C GLU A 263 19.43 -6.56 16.24
N THR A 264 19.66 -5.29 16.57
CA THR A 264 20.40 -4.85 17.76
C THR A 264 19.53 -4.69 19.00
N LEU A 265 18.21 -4.81 18.85
CA LEU A 265 17.27 -4.67 19.95
C LEU A 265 17.40 -5.84 20.93
N SER A 266 17.08 -5.56 22.19
CA SER A 266 16.86 -6.60 23.19
C SER A 266 15.67 -7.49 22.80
N GLU A 267 15.68 -8.75 23.24
CA GLU A 267 14.55 -9.65 23.00
C GLU A 267 13.25 -9.14 23.63
N ALA A 268 13.34 -8.40 24.75
CA ALA A 268 12.19 -7.76 25.35
C ALA A 268 11.59 -6.63 24.48
N ALA A 269 12.42 -5.92 23.71
CA ALA A 269 11.95 -4.93 22.75
C ALA A 269 11.31 -5.61 21.53
N LYS A 270 11.99 -6.58 20.91
CA LYS A 270 11.44 -7.36 19.78
C LYS A 270 10.13 -8.08 20.13
N ALA A 271 10.01 -8.58 21.36
CA ALA A 271 8.79 -9.22 21.84
C ALA A 271 7.57 -8.28 21.80
N LYS A 272 7.76 -6.96 21.94
CA LYS A 272 6.66 -5.99 21.80
C LYS A 272 6.18 -5.95 20.35
N ASP A 273 7.10 -5.90 19.39
CA ASP A 273 6.77 -5.87 17.96
C ASP A 273 6.10 -7.18 17.49
N ARG A 274 6.56 -8.34 17.99
CA ARG A 274 5.90 -9.64 17.74
C ARG A 274 4.49 -9.67 18.31
N ALA A 275 4.33 -9.21 19.55
CA ALA A 275 3.04 -9.22 20.22
C ALA A 275 2.01 -8.36 19.47
N VAL A 276 2.44 -7.23 18.89
CA VAL A 276 1.62 -6.37 18.04
C VAL A 276 1.01 -7.12 16.83
N ILE A 277 1.68 -8.15 16.29
CA ILE A 277 1.14 -8.98 15.21
C ILE A 277 -0.01 -9.85 15.73
N GLY A 278 0.17 -10.49 16.89
CA GLY A 278 -0.88 -11.28 17.54
C GLY A 278 -2.07 -10.42 17.97
N ASP A 279 -1.82 -9.25 18.55
CA ASP A 279 -2.85 -8.31 18.97
C ASP A 279 -3.75 -7.87 17.82
N MET A 280 -3.17 -7.64 16.64
CA MET A 280 -3.91 -7.28 15.44
C MET A 280 -4.87 -8.41 15.05
N ILE A 281 -4.40 -9.67 15.08
CA ILE A 281 -5.20 -10.84 14.73
C ILE A 281 -6.38 -10.98 15.70
N GLU A 282 -6.12 -10.86 17.00
CA GLU A 282 -7.16 -10.93 18.04
C GLU A 282 -8.17 -9.78 17.89
N LEU A 283 -7.69 -8.55 17.64
CA LEU A 283 -8.54 -7.38 17.42
C LEU A 283 -9.50 -7.59 16.26
N LEU A 284 -9.01 -8.08 15.12
CA LEU A 284 -9.85 -8.35 13.95
C LEU A 284 -10.88 -9.44 14.27
N ALA A 285 -10.47 -10.51 14.95
CA ALA A 285 -11.38 -11.60 15.32
C ALA A 285 -12.51 -11.12 16.27
N GLU A 286 -12.21 -10.23 17.22
CA GLU A 286 -13.19 -9.61 18.11
C GLU A 286 -14.22 -8.76 17.32
N GLU A 287 -13.77 -8.11 16.26
CA GLU A 287 -14.61 -7.34 15.33
C GLU A 287 -15.42 -8.24 14.37
N GLY A 288 -15.27 -9.57 14.44
CA GLY A 288 -15.91 -10.50 13.52
C GLY A 288 -15.28 -10.48 12.13
N VAL A 289 -13.99 -10.15 12.07
CA VAL A 289 -13.15 -10.20 10.88
C VAL A 289 -12.10 -11.29 11.06
N ALA A 290 -12.19 -12.33 10.24
CA ALA A 290 -11.16 -13.34 10.12
C ALA A 290 -10.05 -12.84 9.20
N VAL A 291 -8.88 -13.45 9.30
CA VAL A 291 -7.79 -13.27 8.34
C VAL A 291 -7.46 -14.61 7.70
N ALA A 292 -7.08 -14.60 6.43
CA ALA A 292 -6.65 -15.80 5.73
C ALA A 292 -5.47 -15.47 4.80
N PRO A 293 -4.59 -16.44 4.50
CA PRO A 293 -3.57 -16.25 3.50
C PRO A 293 -4.26 -16.08 2.15
N LEU A 294 -3.70 -15.21 1.34
CA LEU A 294 -4.02 -15.13 -0.07
C LEU A 294 -3.53 -16.42 -0.71
N VAL A 295 -4.44 -17.09 -1.41
CA VAL A 295 -4.13 -18.31 -2.15
C VAL A 295 -3.91 -17.95 -3.60
N ASP A 296 -2.74 -18.30 -4.13
CA ASP A 296 -2.41 -18.11 -5.54
C ASP A 296 -3.12 -19.15 -6.40
N VAL A 297 -4.00 -18.68 -7.28
CA VAL A 297 -4.73 -19.54 -8.21
C VAL A 297 -4.09 -19.47 -9.59
N ARG A 298 -3.48 -20.59 -10.03
CA ARG A 298 -2.99 -20.72 -11.40
C ARG A 298 -4.09 -21.22 -12.32
N LEU A 299 -4.59 -20.32 -13.15
CA LEU A 299 -5.46 -20.65 -14.26
C LEU A 299 -4.59 -21.08 -15.42
N THR A 300 -4.81 -22.27 -15.97
CA THR A 300 -3.97 -22.86 -17.05
C THR A 300 -4.81 -23.38 -18.22
N SER A 301 -6.13 -23.50 -18.02
CA SER A 301 -7.09 -23.99 -19.00
C SER A 301 -8.21 -22.98 -19.13
N ALA A 302 -8.66 -22.72 -20.35
CA ALA A 302 -9.86 -21.93 -20.64
C ALA A 302 -11.16 -22.73 -20.47
N ASP A 303 -11.07 -23.99 -20.02
CA ASP A 303 -12.24 -24.80 -19.69
C ASP A 303 -13.03 -24.16 -18.52
N PRO A 304 -14.30 -23.75 -18.74
CA PRO A 304 -15.12 -23.13 -17.71
C PRO A 304 -15.29 -23.99 -16.45
N ASP A 305 -15.28 -25.32 -16.57
CA ASP A 305 -15.43 -26.22 -15.43
C ASP A 305 -14.15 -26.29 -14.59
N ASP A 306 -12.96 -26.27 -15.22
CA ASP A 306 -11.67 -26.15 -14.52
C ASP A 306 -11.55 -24.81 -13.80
N VAL A 307 -11.93 -23.71 -14.48
CA VAL A 307 -11.94 -22.37 -13.89
C VAL A 307 -12.89 -22.33 -12.68
N ARG A 308 -14.13 -22.83 -12.82
CA ARG A 308 -15.10 -22.87 -11.72
C ARG A 308 -14.56 -23.68 -10.54
N MET A 309 -14.07 -24.90 -10.77
CA MET A 309 -13.53 -25.76 -9.71
C MET A 309 -12.35 -25.10 -8.97
N LYS A 310 -11.43 -24.47 -9.71
CA LYS A 310 -10.29 -23.75 -9.13
C LYS A 310 -10.72 -22.53 -8.33
N LEU A 311 -11.76 -21.81 -8.76
CA LEU A 311 -12.28 -20.66 -8.02
C LEU A 311 -13.11 -21.06 -6.79
N GLU A 312 -13.88 -22.14 -6.88
CA GLU A 312 -14.63 -22.72 -5.75
C GLU A 312 -13.70 -23.20 -4.62
N ALA A 313 -12.54 -23.77 -4.98
CA ALA A 313 -11.49 -24.11 -4.02
C ALA A 313 -10.94 -22.90 -3.25
N VAL A 314 -11.20 -21.68 -3.73
CA VAL A 314 -10.61 -20.43 -3.23
C VAL A 314 -11.70 -19.48 -2.67
N THR A 315 -12.98 -19.86 -2.73
CA THR A 315 -14.09 -19.01 -2.26
C THR A 315 -14.21 -18.93 -0.73
N LEU A 316 -13.81 -17.78 -0.18
CA LEU A 316 -14.70 -16.79 0.44
C LEU A 316 -13.88 -15.53 0.83
N GLY A 317 -13.48 -14.73 -0.17
CA GLY A 317 -13.10 -13.32 0.03
C GLY A 317 -11.60 -12.96 0.06
N ALA A 318 -10.69 -13.91 -0.13
CA ALA A 318 -9.23 -13.67 -0.08
C ALA A 318 -8.45 -14.42 -1.17
N ALA A 319 -9.04 -14.61 -2.36
CA ALA A 319 -8.33 -15.22 -3.47
C ALA A 319 -7.41 -14.19 -4.13
N ARG A 320 -6.15 -14.56 -4.36
CA ARG A 320 -5.30 -13.92 -5.37
C ARG A 320 -5.32 -14.82 -6.60
N VAL A 321 -5.94 -14.39 -7.68
CA VAL A 321 -5.60 -15.03 -8.96
C VAL A 321 -4.25 -14.48 -9.36
N VAL A 322 -3.19 -15.27 -9.17
CA VAL A 322 -1.86 -15.04 -9.73
C VAL A 322 -1.78 -15.86 -10.99
N THR A 323 -2.15 -15.24 -12.10
CA THR A 323 -1.99 -15.85 -13.41
C THR A 323 -0.79 -15.22 -14.11
N ARG A 324 -0.03 -16.07 -14.79
CA ARG A 324 0.92 -15.62 -15.79
C ARG A 324 0.17 -15.65 -17.12
N LEU A 325 0.11 -14.52 -17.81
CA LEU A 325 -0.59 -14.41 -19.10
C LEU A 325 0.26 -14.98 -20.24
N GLU A 326 0.83 -16.18 -20.05
CA GLU A 326 1.84 -16.76 -20.95
C GLU A 326 1.22 -17.29 -22.25
N THR A 327 -0.05 -17.69 -22.20
CA THR A 327 -0.80 -18.34 -23.27
C THR A 327 -2.20 -17.77 -23.41
N ASP A 328 -2.77 -17.87 -24.61
CA ASP A 328 -4.15 -17.50 -24.92
C ASP A 328 -5.18 -18.15 -23.99
N ASN A 329 -4.96 -19.41 -23.63
CA ASN A 329 -5.81 -20.13 -22.70
C ASN A 329 -5.81 -19.50 -21.30
N GLN A 330 -4.68 -18.98 -20.83
CA GLN A 330 -4.60 -18.30 -19.53
C GLN A 330 -5.31 -16.95 -19.55
N VAL A 331 -5.25 -16.24 -20.68
CA VAL A 331 -5.99 -14.99 -20.90
C VAL A 331 -7.50 -15.24 -20.86
N LEU A 332 -7.98 -16.23 -21.62
CA LEU A 332 -9.38 -16.61 -21.66
C LEU A 332 -9.87 -17.11 -20.30
N ALA A 333 -9.08 -17.94 -19.61
CA ALA A 333 -9.39 -18.44 -18.28
C ALA A 333 -9.54 -17.30 -17.26
N LEU A 334 -8.64 -16.31 -17.28
CA LEU A 334 -8.74 -15.14 -16.41
C LEU A 334 -10.00 -14.32 -16.74
N ASN A 335 -10.33 -14.15 -18.01
CA ASN A 335 -11.57 -13.45 -18.39
C ASN A 335 -12.83 -14.17 -17.88
N LEU A 336 -12.87 -15.50 -17.98
CA LEU A 336 -13.96 -16.31 -17.43
C LEU A 336 -14.05 -16.16 -15.91
N ALA A 337 -12.91 -16.19 -15.22
CA ALA A 337 -12.86 -15.97 -13.78
C ALA A 337 -13.43 -14.61 -13.36
N ARG A 338 -13.23 -13.56 -14.17
CA ARG A 338 -13.84 -12.22 -13.94
C ARG A 338 -15.34 -12.26 -13.88
N HIS A 339 -15.91 -12.88 -14.90
CA HIS A 339 -17.34 -12.87 -15.10
C HIS A 339 -18.01 -13.69 -14.00
N ALA A 340 -17.38 -14.80 -13.60
CA ALA A 340 -17.87 -15.64 -12.51
C ALA A 340 -17.76 -14.95 -11.14
N HIS A 341 -16.67 -14.24 -10.86
CA HIS A 341 -16.43 -13.62 -9.56
C HIS A 341 -15.82 -12.20 -9.68
N PRO A 342 -16.66 -11.18 -9.90
CA PRO A 342 -16.21 -9.79 -10.08
C PRO A 342 -15.50 -9.18 -8.87
N GLY A 343 -15.61 -9.77 -7.68
CA GLY A 343 -15.05 -9.26 -6.42
C GLY A 343 -13.75 -9.94 -5.95
N LEU A 344 -13.10 -10.76 -6.78
CA LEU A 344 -11.78 -11.32 -6.44
C LEU A 344 -10.69 -10.25 -6.62
N ILE A 345 -9.63 -10.33 -5.81
CA ILE A 345 -8.44 -9.48 -5.91
C ILE A 345 -7.48 -10.09 -6.94
N TRP A 346 -7.10 -9.30 -7.94
CA TRP A 346 -6.40 -9.80 -9.14
C TRP A 346 -4.97 -9.29 -9.21
N ARG A 347 -4.01 -10.21 -9.27
CA ARG A 347 -2.58 -9.89 -9.45
C ARG A 347 -2.05 -10.62 -10.67
N ILE A 348 -1.55 -9.92 -11.65
CA ILE A 348 -0.90 -10.54 -12.81
C ILE A 348 0.61 -10.52 -12.58
N GLU A 349 1.24 -11.67 -12.73
CA GLU A 349 2.69 -11.79 -12.71
C GLU A 349 3.19 -12.05 -14.12
N LEU A 350 4.11 -11.22 -14.58
CA LEU A 350 4.79 -11.33 -15.85
C LEU A 350 6.21 -11.77 -15.58
N ASP A 351 6.66 -12.80 -16.25
CA ASP A 351 8.05 -13.29 -16.23
C ASP A 351 8.97 -12.52 -17.19
N GLU A 352 8.40 -11.61 -17.99
CA GLU A 352 9.13 -10.76 -18.92
C GLU A 352 8.38 -9.43 -19.16
N PRO A 353 9.00 -8.45 -19.82
CA PRO A 353 8.34 -7.20 -20.16
C PRO A 353 7.07 -7.40 -21.00
N LEU A 354 6.04 -6.63 -20.67
CA LEU A 354 4.72 -6.76 -21.26
C LEU A 354 4.68 -6.73 -22.81
N PRO A 355 5.43 -5.87 -23.53
CA PRO A 355 5.42 -5.88 -24.99
C PRO A 355 5.81 -7.23 -25.59
N ALA A 356 6.89 -7.83 -25.09
CA ALA A 356 7.37 -9.15 -25.53
C ALA A 356 6.36 -10.26 -25.21
N ARG A 357 5.66 -10.14 -24.08
CA ARG A 357 4.60 -11.08 -23.69
C ARG A 357 3.37 -10.97 -24.60
N LEU A 358 2.91 -9.76 -24.87
CA LEU A 358 1.75 -9.52 -25.75
C LEU A 358 2.01 -9.97 -27.19
N GLU A 359 3.23 -9.82 -27.69
CA GLU A 359 3.63 -10.27 -29.02
C GLU A 359 3.46 -11.77 -29.25
N ARG A 360 3.54 -12.58 -28.18
CA ARG A 360 3.38 -14.04 -28.22
C ARG A 360 1.93 -14.51 -28.16
N LEU A 361 1.00 -13.61 -27.85
CA LEU A 361 -0.43 -13.89 -27.84
C LEU A 361 -1.03 -13.61 -29.22
N ASP A 362 -2.05 -14.39 -29.57
CA ASP A 362 -2.84 -14.19 -30.78
C ASP A 362 -3.56 -12.83 -30.71
N VAL A 363 -3.99 -12.30 -31.86
CA VAL A 363 -4.55 -10.92 -31.94
C VAL A 363 -5.75 -10.72 -30.98
N ASP A 364 -6.65 -11.70 -30.91
CA ASP A 364 -7.84 -11.61 -30.06
C ASP A 364 -7.49 -11.79 -28.57
N ALA A 365 -6.59 -12.72 -28.25
CA ALA A 365 -6.09 -12.91 -26.89
C ALA A 365 -5.28 -11.71 -26.41
N ARG A 366 -4.54 -11.03 -27.30
CA ARG A 366 -3.78 -9.82 -26.98
C ARG A 366 -4.70 -8.68 -26.55
N ALA A 367 -5.78 -8.44 -27.30
CA ALA A 367 -6.76 -7.40 -26.95
C ALA A 367 -7.43 -7.69 -25.60
N LEU A 368 -7.79 -8.95 -25.36
CA LEU A 368 -8.38 -9.37 -24.09
C LEU A 368 -7.38 -9.32 -22.93
N ALA A 369 -6.13 -9.73 -23.16
CA ALA A 369 -5.06 -9.64 -22.17
C ALA A 369 -4.83 -8.19 -21.75
N LEU A 370 -4.83 -7.25 -22.68
CA LEU A 370 -4.77 -5.82 -22.39
C LEU A 370 -5.93 -5.39 -21.47
N ASP A 371 -7.19 -5.69 -21.80
CA ASP A 371 -8.36 -5.36 -20.94
C ASP A 371 -8.23 -5.96 -19.53
N LEU A 372 -7.69 -7.18 -19.40
CA LEU A 372 -7.50 -7.84 -18.11
C LEU A 372 -6.34 -7.26 -17.30
N ILE A 373 -5.22 -6.94 -17.96
CA ILE A 373 -4.05 -6.28 -17.36
C ILE A 373 -4.42 -4.90 -16.85
N GLU A 374 -5.20 -4.17 -17.64
CA GLU A 374 -5.71 -2.85 -17.32
C GLU A 374 -6.59 -2.83 -16.07
N ARG A 375 -7.38 -3.88 -15.86
CA ARG A 375 -8.33 -4.00 -14.74
C ARG A 375 -7.77 -4.73 -13.52
N ALA A 376 -6.57 -5.29 -13.61
CA ALA A 376 -5.95 -5.98 -12.49
C ALA A 376 -5.56 -5.00 -11.37
N GLU A 377 -5.73 -5.42 -10.12
CA GLU A 377 -5.37 -4.60 -8.96
C GLU A 377 -3.85 -4.42 -8.84
N GLN A 378 -3.10 -5.45 -9.26
CA GLN A 378 -1.64 -5.44 -9.32
C GLN A 378 -1.15 -6.11 -10.62
N VAL A 379 -0.10 -5.56 -11.22
CA VAL A 379 0.63 -6.19 -12.33
C VAL A 379 2.10 -6.06 -12.00
N LEU A 380 2.81 -7.18 -11.90
CA LEU A 380 4.20 -7.24 -11.47
C LEU A 380 5.02 -7.95 -12.52
N VAL A 381 6.21 -7.44 -12.79
CA VAL A 381 7.23 -8.17 -13.56
C VAL A 381 8.15 -8.84 -12.55
N VAL A 382 8.10 -10.17 -12.49
CA VAL A 382 8.89 -11.00 -11.59
C VAL A 382 10.03 -11.59 -12.42
N ALA A 383 11.24 -11.04 -12.23
CA ALA A 383 12.45 -11.46 -12.94
C ALA A 383 12.98 -12.82 -12.46
#